data_AF-A0A1G0NTJ6-F1
#
_entry.id   AF-A0A1G0NTJ6-F1
#
_cell.length_a   1.000
_cell.length_b   1.000
_cell.length_c   1.000
_cell.angle_alpha   90.00
_cell.angle_beta   90.00
_cell.angle_gamma   90.00
#
_symmetry.space_group_name_H-M   'P 1'
#
loop_
_entity.id
_entity.type
_entity.pdbx_description
1 polymer ?
#
loop_
_entity_poly.entity_id
_entity_poly.type
_entity_poly.pdbx_seq_one_letter_code
_entity_poly.pdbx_strand_id
1 'polypeptide(L)'
;MRNLTIEKPQVLILALLCSMYSRRSNITATIMVTASAFLLSTCKESLPAYRAPGNIFQVRLNPLYSLTASENKLHILLVVQNVYDETLEAEASMNGRVQLVSAADPSVVKTFTLGPGNILTARGYHPGTGILTFNPRDTIIFDASWDLSQRPLLDDAGKDLTVGLLHLDTDPECPTGRKRSVPQDFIVEGFVQLFDRSGPAVESKVVFRLCLISNWVNPSACPYITAPCNVVLSRSN
;
A
#
# COMPACT_ATOMS: atom_id res chain seq x y z
N MET A 1 -5.23 20.42 -18.78
CA MET A 1 -5.02 19.12 -19.47
C MET A 1 -4.13 19.40 -20.67
N ARG A 2 -2.86 18.95 -20.64
CA ARG A 2 -1.91 19.15 -21.74
C ARG A 2 -1.95 17.91 -22.62
N ASN A 3 -2.26 18.09 -23.90
CA ASN A 3 -2.22 17.02 -24.90
C ASN A 3 -0.76 16.64 -25.18
N LEU A 4 -0.43 15.37 -24.96
CA LEU A 4 0.85 14.77 -25.35
C LEU A 4 0.71 14.22 -26.78
N THR A 5 1.27 14.95 -27.75
CA THR A 5 1.53 14.44 -29.10
C THR A 5 2.84 13.67 -29.08
N ILE A 6 2.76 12.35 -29.31
CA ILE A 6 3.93 11.49 -29.51
C ILE A 6 4.18 11.41 -31.03
N GLU A 7 5.20 12.12 -31.51
CA GLU A 7 5.75 11.90 -32.85
C GLU A 7 6.62 10.63 -32.82
N LYS A 8 6.26 9.62 -33.63
CA LYS A 8 7.15 8.49 -33.94
C LYS A 8 8.00 8.86 -35.16
N PRO A 9 9.33 8.61 -35.14
CA PRO A 9 10.17 8.75 -36.32
C PRO A 9 9.89 7.58 -37.26
N GLN A 10 9.38 7.87 -38.47
CA GLN A 10 9.29 6.87 -39.52
C GLN A 10 10.67 6.62 -40.11
N VAL A 11 11.11 5.39 -39.88
CA VAL A 11 12.38 4.82 -40.30
C VAL A 11 12.46 4.74 -41.82
N LEU A 12 13.51 5.38 -42.28
CA LEU A 12 14.12 5.45 -43.60
C LEU A 12 14.52 4.06 -44.14
N ILE A 13 13.61 3.27 -44.71
CA ILE A 13 13.97 2.07 -45.51
C ILE A 13 12.98 1.89 -46.67
N LEU A 14 13.12 2.66 -47.75
CA LEU A 14 12.51 2.35 -49.06
C LEU A 14 13.12 3.21 -50.18
N ALA A 15 14.45 3.21 -50.28
CA ALA A 15 15.16 3.93 -51.34
C ALA A 15 16.37 3.14 -51.85
N LEU A 16 16.20 1.87 -52.22
CA LEU A 16 17.30 1.08 -52.82
C LEU A 16 16.89 0.06 -53.90
N LEU A 17 15.68 0.12 -54.47
CA LEU A 17 15.25 -0.80 -55.54
C LEU A 17 14.95 -0.12 -56.89
N CYS A 18 15.46 1.08 -57.15
CA CYS A 18 15.22 1.80 -58.41
C CYS A 18 16.46 1.92 -59.32
N SER A 19 17.39 0.97 -59.25
CA SER A 19 18.40 0.80 -60.28
C SER A 19 18.40 -0.65 -60.74
N MET A 20 18.35 -0.86 -62.05
CA MET A 20 18.24 -2.15 -62.76
C MET A 20 16.83 -2.62 -63.10
N TYR A 21 16.12 -1.88 -63.95
CA TYR A 21 15.27 -2.55 -64.95
C TYR A 21 15.34 -1.78 -66.27
N SER A 22 16.43 -2.01 -67.00
CA SER A 22 16.64 -1.57 -68.37
C SER A 22 16.33 -2.75 -69.31
N ARG A 23 15.54 -2.45 -70.35
CA ARG A 23 15.43 -3.19 -71.62
C ARG A 23 14.84 -4.60 -71.58
N ARG A 24 13.55 -4.72 -71.94
CA ARG A 24 13.06 -5.17 -73.27
C ARG A 24 11.62 -5.67 -73.18
N SER A 25 10.96 -5.52 -74.32
CA SER A 25 9.77 -6.24 -74.78
C SER A 25 8.44 -5.79 -74.20
N ASN A 26 7.73 -5.05 -75.06
CA ASN A 26 6.29 -4.97 -75.10
C ASN A 26 5.68 -6.39 -75.04
N ILE A 27 4.54 -6.47 -74.36
CA ILE A 27 3.42 -7.43 -74.45
C ILE A 27 3.04 -7.89 -73.04
N THR A 28 1.77 -7.67 -72.69
CA THR A 28 1.02 -8.16 -71.52
C THR A 28 1.39 -7.61 -70.14
N ALA A 29 1.17 -6.29 -69.95
CA ALA A 29 1.12 -5.65 -68.63
C ALA A 29 -0.33 -5.28 -68.28
N THR A 30 -1.19 -6.26 -68.01
CA THR A 30 -2.57 -6.00 -67.55
C THR A 30 -3.07 -7.21 -66.76
N ILE A 31 -2.53 -7.47 -65.57
CA ILE A 31 -3.10 -8.39 -64.53
C ILE A 31 -2.37 -8.24 -63.17
N MET A 32 -1.27 -7.48 -63.06
CA MET A 32 -0.51 -7.30 -61.81
C MET A 32 -0.63 -5.89 -61.18
N VAL A 33 -1.80 -5.25 -61.25
CA VAL A 33 -2.03 -3.94 -60.59
C VAL A 33 -3.18 -3.98 -59.58
N THR A 34 -3.98 -5.04 -59.53
CA THR A 34 -5.14 -5.13 -58.61
C THR A 34 -4.85 -5.82 -57.27
N ALA A 35 -3.68 -6.44 -57.08
CA ALA A 35 -3.30 -7.08 -55.81
C ALA A 35 -2.58 -6.15 -54.82
N SER A 36 -2.07 -5.00 -55.27
CA SER A 36 -1.29 -4.07 -54.42
C SER A 36 -2.15 -3.02 -53.70
N ALA A 37 -3.45 -2.93 -53.99
CA ALA A 37 -4.34 -1.94 -53.38
C ALA A 37 -4.94 -2.38 -52.03
N PHE A 38 -4.84 -3.66 -51.66
CA PHE A 38 -5.39 -4.19 -50.40
C PHE A 38 -4.38 -4.25 -49.24
N LEU A 39 -3.11 -3.96 -49.48
CA LEU A 39 -2.06 -4.01 -48.44
C LEU A 39 -1.77 -2.65 -47.78
N LEU A 40 -2.43 -1.57 -48.21
CA LEU A 40 -2.28 -0.23 -47.63
C LEU A 40 -3.49 0.22 -46.79
N SER A 41 -4.48 -0.64 -46.58
CA SER A 41 -5.46 -0.45 -45.51
C SER A 41 -4.81 -0.74 -44.16
N THR A 42 -3.85 0.12 -43.80
CA THR A 42 -3.36 0.24 -42.44
C THR A 42 -4.57 0.55 -41.58
N CYS A 43 -4.99 -0.41 -40.76
CA CYS A 43 -6.08 -0.21 -39.81
C CYS A 43 -5.69 0.96 -38.90
N LYS A 44 -6.22 2.15 -39.17
CA LYS A 44 -6.25 3.26 -38.21
C LYS A 44 -7.30 2.93 -37.16
N GLU A 45 -7.09 1.83 -36.44
CA GLU A 45 -7.89 1.52 -35.28
C GLU A 45 -7.43 2.46 -34.17
N SER A 46 -8.22 3.51 -33.94
CA SER A 46 -8.01 4.38 -32.80
C SER A 46 -8.16 3.54 -31.55
N LEU A 47 -7.07 3.33 -30.81
CA LEU A 47 -7.15 2.68 -29.52
C LEU A 47 -8.17 3.44 -28.66
N PRO A 48 -9.03 2.73 -27.93
CA PRO A 48 -9.94 3.37 -27.00
C PRO A 48 -9.13 4.25 -26.04
N ALA A 49 -9.66 5.41 -25.69
CA ALA A 49 -9.01 6.31 -24.76
C ALA A 49 -8.70 5.55 -23.45
N TYR A 50 -7.41 5.44 -23.12
CA TYR A 50 -6.97 4.81 -21.88
C TYR A 50 -7.64 5.50 -20.69
N ARG A 51 -8.42 4.75 -19.93
CA ARG A 51 -8.94 5.20 -18.63
C ARG A 51 -8.13 4.50 -17.57
N ALA A 52 -7.41 5.28 -16.76
CA ALA A 52 -6.70 4.74 -15.61
C ALA A 52 -7.71 3.99 -14.71
N PRO A 53 -7.44 2.72 -14.37
CA PRO A 53 -8.30 1.97 -13.48
C PRO A 53 -8.37 2.67 -12.13
N GLY A 54 -9.58 2.95 -11.65
CA GLY A 54 -9.80 3.72 -10.43
C GLY A 54 -9.46 2.98 -9.14
N ASN A 55 -9.18 1.67 -9.21
CA ASN A 55 -8.93 0.85 -8.02
C ASN A 55 -7.95 -0.29 -8.33
N ILE A 56 -6.66 0.03 -8.41
CA ILE A 56 -5.58 -0.95 -8.67
C ILE A 56 -5.08 -1.63 -7.40
N PHE A 57 -5.39 -1.07 -6.23
CA PHE A 57 -4.95 -1.59 -4.94
C PHE A 57 -6.13 -1.79 -4.00
N GLN A 58 -6.16 -2.95 -3.33
CA GLN A 58 -6.95 -3.13 -2.13
C GLN A 58 -6.04 -2.94 -0.92
N VAL A 59 -6.44 -2.05 -0.01
CA VAL A 59 -5.70 -1.79 1.23
C VAL A 59 -6.51 -2.32 2.40
N ARG A 60 -5.82 -2.79 3.44
CA ARG A 60 -6.41 -3.16 4.73
C ARG A 60 -5.50 -2.74 5.86
N LEU A 61 -6.09 -2.19 6.92
CA LEU A 61 -5.43 -1.97 8.20
C LEU A 61 -5.76 -3.11 9.18
N ASN A 62 -4.73 -3.66 9.81
CA ASN A 62 -4.84 -4.69 10.83
C ASN A 62 -4.04 -4.29 12.07
N PRO A 63 -4.65 -3.55 13.01
CA PRO A 63 -4.04 -3.29 14.32
C PRO A 63 -4.01 -4.57 15.16
N LEU A 64 -2.86 -4.84 15.77
CA LEU A 64 -2.57 -6.00 16.60
C LEU A 64 -1.77 -5.55 17.83
N TYR A 65 -2.31 -5.81 19.02
CA TYR A 65 -1.55 -5.58 20.26
C TYR A 65 -0.79 -6.85 20.66
N SER A 66 0.55 -6.77 20.67
CA SER A 66 1.47 -7.81 21.15
C SER A 66 1.88 -7.54 22.61
N LEU A 67 1.57 -8.48 23.49
CA LEU A 67 2.06 -8.49 24.88
C LEU A 67 2.72 -9.85 25.19
N THR A 68 4.04 -9.82 25.28
CA THR A 68 4.90 -10.97 25.61
C THR A 68 5.92 -10.56 26.67
N ALA A 69 6.72 -11.50 27.15
CA ALA A 69 7.80 -11.20 28.10
C ALA A 69 8.84 -10.21 27.56
N SER A 70 9.00 -10.12 26.23
CA SER A 70 9.95 -9.25 25.56
C SER A 70 9.32 -8.08 24.81
N GLU A 71 7.99 -7.99 24.78
CA GLU A 71 7.29 -7.03 23.92
C GLU A 71 6.00 -6.52 24.56
N ASN A 72 5.79 -5.21 24.44
CA ASN A 72 4.53 -4.55 24.75
C ASN A 72 4.30 -3.49 23.67
N LYS A 73 3.79 -3.91 22.51
CA LYS A 73 3.70 -3.07 21.32
C LYS A 73 2.38 -3.17 20.61
N LEU A 74 1.90 -2.04 20.12
CA LEU A 74 0.85 -2.01 19.11
C LEU A 74 1.48 -2.04 17.72
N HIS A 75 1.19 -3.07 16.94
CA HIS A 75 1.51 -3.15 15.53
C HIS A 75 0.29 -2.71 14.73
N ILE A 76 0.48 -1.89 13.71
CA ILE A 76 -0.57 -1.57 12.74
C ILE A 76 -0.05 -2.01 11.38
N LEU A 77 -0.57 -3.15 10.92
CA LEU A 77 -0.17 -3.70 9.64
C LEU A 77 -1.01 -3.07 8.53
N LEU A 78 -0.35 -2.34 7.63
CA LEU A 78 -0.95 -1.87 6.38
C LEU A 78 -0.68 -2.90 5.30
N VAL A 79 -1.72 -3.62 4.90
CA VAL A 79 -1.67 -4.68 3.88
C VAL A 79 -2.18 -4.10 2.57
N VAL A 80 -1.32 -4.07 1.55
CA VAL A 80 -1.67 -3.62 0.21
C VAL A 80 -1.63 -4.79 -0.74
N GLN A 81 -2.72 -5.04 -1.45
CA GLN A 81 -2.83 -6.08 -2.46
C GLN A 81 -3.00 -5.46 -3.84
N ASN A 82 -2.26 -5.95 -4.82
CA ASN A 82 -2.53 -5.64 -6.22
C ASN A 82 -3.81 -6.38 -6.66
N VAL A 83 -4.90 -5.64 -6.89
CA VAL A 83 -6.17 -6.20 -7.39
C VAL A 83 -6.33 -5.99 -8.90
N TYR A 84 -5.36 -5.32 -9.52
CA TYR A 84 -5.26 -5.22 -10.97
C TYR A 84 -4.79 -6.55 -11.55
N ASP A 85 -5.23 -6.86 -12.76
CA ASP A 85 -4.94 -8.11 -13.47
C ASP A 85 -3.61 -8.07 -14.24
N GLU A 86 -2.88 -6.96 -14.17
CA GLU A 86 -1.54 -6.81 -14.74
C GLU A 86 -0.45 -6.67 -13.66
N THR A 87 0.77 -7.01 -14.04
CA THR A 87 1.97 -6.75 -13.24
C THR A 87 2.34 -5.27 -13.33
N LEU A 88 2.54 -4.65 -12.18
CA LEU A 88 3.07 -3.29 -12.09
C LEU A 88 4.58 -3.37 -11.80
N GLU A 89 5.39 -2.69 -12.60
CA GLU A 89 6.84 -2.65 -12.39
C GLU A 89 7.38 -1.24 -12.60
N ALA A 90 8.03 -0.70 -11.57
CA ALA A 90 8.73 0.58 -11.62
C ALA A 90 9.64 0.75 -10.40
N GLU A 91 10.39 1.85 -10.38
CA GLU A 91 11.02 2.35 -9.15
C GLU A 91 9.96 2.64 -8.09
N ALA A 92 10.20 2.14 -6.88
CA ALA A 92 9.24 2.20 -5.79
C ALA A 92 9.37 3.52 -5.01
N SER A 93 8.25 4.23 -4.86
CA SER A 93 8.17 5.46 -4.05
C SER A 93 8.05 5.11 -2.55
N MET A 94 7.21 4.10 -2.24
CA MET A 94 6.98 3.49 -0.92
C MET A 94 6.93 4.48 0.24
N ASN A 95 6.13 5.52 0.08
CA ASN A 95 5.97 6.63 1.01
C ASN A 95 4.53 6.68 1.49
N GLY A 96 4.33 6.64 2.80
CA GLY A 96 3.00 6.56 3.39
C GLY A 96 2.94 7.04 4.83
N ARG A 97 1.76 6.93 5.42
CA ARG A 97 1.56 7.14 6.85
C ARG A 97 0.47 6.23 7.39
N VAL A 98 0.59 5.89 8.66
CA VAL A 98 -0.51 5.39 9.49
C VAL A 98 -0.74 6.40 10.60
N GLN A 99 -2.00 6.69 10.89
CA GLN A 99 -2.37 7.58 11.97
C GLN A 99 -3.38 6.90 12.90
N LEU A 100 -3.14 7.03 14.19
CA LEU A 100 -4.07 6.70 15.25
C LEU A 100 -4.61 8.00 15.84
N VAL A 101 -5.92 8.09 15.95
CA VAL A 101 -6.62 9.22 16.58
C VAL A 101 -7.53 8.67 17.67
N SER A 102 -7.47 9.22 18.88
CA SER A 102 -8.44 8.83 19.92
C SER A 102 -9.84 9.25 19.52
N ALA A 103 -10.80 8.31 19.62
CA ALA A 103 -12.20 8.61 19.35
C ALA A 103 -12.82 9.51 20.42
N ALA A 104 -12.32 9.44 21.66
CA ALA A 104 -12.80 10.25 22.77
C ALA A 104 -12.20 11.67 22.81
N ASP A 105 -10.96 11.82 22.33
CA ASP A 105 -10.24 13.11 22.28
C ASP A 105 -9.44 13.21 20.97
N PRO A 106 -10.01 13.78 19.89
CA PRO A 106 -9.35 13.88 18.59
C PRO A 106 -8.05 14.70 18.57
N SER A 107 -7.71 15.40 19.66
CA SER A 107 -6.41 16.07 19.80
C SER A 107 -5.28 15.08 20.07
N VAL A 108 -5.59 13.88 20.58
CA VAL A 108 -4.62 12.81 20.80
C VAL A 108 -4.40 12.05 19.51
N VAL A 109 -3.21 12.25 18.94
CA VAL A 109 -2.83 11.71 17.63
C VAL A 109 -1.46 11.05 17.72
N LYS A 110 -1.32 9.87 17.14
CA LYS A 110 -0.02 9.22 16.92
C LYS A 110 0.17 8.90 15.45
N THR A 111 1.24 9.39 14.86
CA THR A 111 1.52 9.23 13.42
C THR A 111 2.81 8.44 13.21
N PHE A 112 2.75 7.50 12.26
CA PHE A 112 3.89 6.71 11.82
C PHE A 112 4.11 6.98 10.35
N THR A 113 5.31 7.41 9.99
CA THR A 113 5.73 7.47 8.58
C THR A 113 6.04 6.06 8.11
N LEU A 114 5.49 5.68 6.96
CA LEU A 114 5.81 4.42 6.29
C LEU A 114 6.84 4.66 5.19
N GLY A 115 7.88 3.84 5.21
CA GLY A 115 8.95 3.80 4.21
C GLY A 115 9.40 2.36 3.92
N PRO A 116 10.47 2.18 3.11
CA PRO A 116 11.10 0.88 2.90
C PRO A 116 11.53 0.18 4.21
N GLY A 117 11.92 0.95 5.23
CA GLY A 117 12.28 0.41 6.55
C GLY A 117 11.12 -0.19 7.35
N ASN A 118 9.87 0.05 6.93
CA ASN A 118 8.68 -0.52 7.56
C ASN A 118 8.17 -1.77 6.84
N ILE A 119 8.83 -2.20 5.74
CA ILE A 119 8.39 -3.37 4.99
C ILE A 119 8.60 -4.63 5.85
N LEU A 120 7.50 -5.27 6.20
CA LEU A 120 7.51 -6.59 6.80
C LEU A 120 7.56 -7.67 5.71
N THR A 121 6.90 -7.46 4.57
CA THR A 121 6.88 -8.40 3.45
C THR A 121 6.66 -7.66 2.14
N ALA A 122 7.53 -7.86 1.15
CA ALA A 122 7.36 -7.40 -0.23
C ALA A 122 8.15 -8.30 -1.20
N ARG A 123 7.50 -9.29 -1.81
CA ARG A 123 8.20 -10.34 -2.57
C ARG A 123 8.99 -9.82 -3.77
N GLY A 124 8.44 -8.87 -4.52
CA GLY A 124 9.08 -8.32 -5.72
C GLY A 124 9.80 -6.99 -5.50
N TYR A 125 10.04 -6.59 -4.24
CA TYR A 125 10.85 -5.40 -3.96
C TYR A 125 12.32 -5.76 -3.90
N HIS A 126 13.15 -5.04 -4.65
CA HIS A 126 14.60 -5.22 -4.70
C HIS A 126 15.33 -4.02 -4.07
N PRO A 127 15.74 -4.09 -2.79
CA PRO A 127 16.31 -2.94 -2.07
C PRO A 127 17.55 -2.33 -2.72
N GLY A 128 18.36 -3.14 -3.42
CA GLY A 128 19.57 -2.66 -4.09
C GLY A 128 19.31 -1.86 -5.36
N THR A 129 18.15 -2.03 -5.99
CA THR A 129 17.77 -1.30 -7.22
C THR A 129 16.63 -0.31 -7.00
N GLY A 130 15.90 -0.43 -5.89
CA GLY A 130 14.68 0.33 -5.64
C GLY A 130 13.48 -0.13 -6.48
N ILE A 131 13.63 -1.14 -7.34
CA ILE A 131 12.55 -1.62 -8.22
C ILE A 131 11.57 -2.47 -7.43
N LEU A 132 10.28 -2.24 -7.66
CA LEU A 132 9.17 -3.07 -7.20
C LEU A 132 8.45 -3.68 -8.40
N THR A 133 8.47 -5.01 -8.50
CA THR A 133 7.58 -5.80 -9.36
C THR A 133 6.42 -6.31 -8.52
N PHE A 134 5.18 -5.93 -8.87
CA PHE A 134 3.99 -6.22 -8.09
C PHE A 134 2.95 -6.95 -8.96
N ASN A 135 2.94 -8.28 -8.90
CA ASN A 135 2.09 -9.11 -9.76
C ASN A 135 0.62 -9.10 -9.27
N PRO A 136 -0.33 -9.54 -10.10
CA PRO A 136 -1.71 -9.69 -9.68
C PRO A 136 -1.83 -10.54 -8.41
N ARG A 137 -2.60 -10.06 -7.44
CA ARG A 137 -2.84 -10.65 -6.11
C ARG A 137 -1.65 -10.71 -5.17
N ASP A 138 -0.46 -10.27 -5.59
CA ASP A 138 0.66 -10.11 -4.67
C ASP A 138 0.27 -9.14 -3.56
N THR A 139 0.93 -9.27 -2.41
CA THR A 139 0.70 -8.44 -1.23
C THR A 139 1.99 -7.85 -0.72
N ILE A 140 1.94 -6.59 -0.31
CA ILE A 140 2.97 -5.89 0.45
C ILE A 140 2.40 -5.61 1.85
N ILE A 141 3.20 -5.83 2.88
CA ILE A 141 2.84 -5.57 4.27
C ILE A 141 3.83 -4.58 4.85
N PHE A 142 3.32 -3.46 5.36
CA PHE A 142 4.08 -2.51 6.17
C PHE A 142 3.69 -2.68 7.64
N ASP A 143 4.67 -2.61 8.55
CA ASP A 143 4.47 -2.60 10.00
C ASP A 143 4.82 -1.23 10.59
N ALA A 144 3.80 -0.55 11.10
CA ALA A 144 3.95 0.59 11.99
C ALA A 144 3.81 0.10 13.44
N SER A 145 4.90 0.13 14.21
CA SER A 145 4.90 -0.34 15.59
C SER A 145 5.05 0.82 16.59
N TRP A 146 4.30 0.74 17.68
CA TRP A 146 4.38 1.65 18.81
C TRP A 146 4.76 0.89 20.06
N ASP A 147 5.89 1.25 20.66
CA ASP A 147 6.30 0.75 21.96
C ASP A 147 5.46 1.33 23.08
N LEU A 148 4.57 0.49 23.62
CA LEU A 148 3.66 0.80 24.70
C LEU A 148 4.28 0.54 26.08
N SER A 149 5.51 0.02 26.15
CA SER A 149 6.25 -0.11 27.42
C SER A 149 6.85 1.23 27.89
N GLN A 150 7.03 2.18 26.96
CA GLN A 150 7.69 3.45 27.25
C GLN A 150 6.91 4.29 28.26
N ARG A 151 7.66 4.94 29.17
CA ARG A 151 7.12 5.88 30.15
C ARG A 151 8.01 7.13 30.12
N PRO A 152 7.47 8.31 29.78
CA PRO A 152 6.06 8.58 29.43
C PRO A 152 5.64 7.95 28.09
N LEU A 153 4.35 7.66 27.92
CA LEU A 153 3.80 7.17 26.64
C LEU A 153 3.26 8.37 25.86
N LEU A 154 4.04 8.86 24.89
CA LEU A 154 3.77 10.14 24.25
C LEU A 154 3.02 10.02 22.92
N ASP A 155 2.05 10.91 22.72
CA ASP A 155 1.46 11.22 21.42
C ASP A 155 2.37 12.16 20.58
N ASP A 156 1.91 12.59 19.40
CA ASP A 156 2.67 13.47 18.50
C ASP A 156 2.89 14.88 19.07
N ALA A 157 2.04 15.33 20.00
CA ALA A 157 2.15 16.62 20.67
C ALA A 157 3.01 16.55 21.95
N GLY A 158 3.50 15.37 22.33
CA GLY A 158 4.26 15.16 23.55
C GLY A 158 3.41 15.08 24.83
N LYS A 159 2.10 14.83 24.70
CA LYS A 159 1.20 14.57 25.84
C LYS A 159 1.41 13.13 26.33
N ASP A 160 1.64 12.96 27.63
CA ASP A 160 1.69 11.62 28.24
C ASP A 160 0.29 11.04 28.39
N LEU A 161 0.05 9.97 27.64
CA LEU A 161 -1.24 9.30 27.61
C LEU A 161 -1.52 8.50 28.87
N THR A 162 -0.51 8.11 29.64
CA THR A 162 -0.70 7.33 30.88
C THR A 162 -1.25 8.15 32.05
N VAL A 163 -1.18 9.48 31.97
CA VAL A 163 -1.72 10.39 33.00
C VAL A 163 -3.20 10.70 32.75
N GLY A 164 -3.68 10.57 31.50
CA GLY A 164 -5.05 10.91 31.12
C GLY A 164 -5.78 9.74 30.46
N LEU A 165 -5.64 9.62 29.14
CA LEU A 165 -6.47 8.74 28.30
C LEU A 165 -6.30 7.25 28.63
N LEU A 166 -5.07 6.82 28.86
CA LEU A 166 -4.67 5.44 29.13
C LEU A 166 -4.19 5.27 30.58
N HIS A 167 -4.93 5.88 31.52
CA HIS A 167 -4.67 5.74 32.94
C HIS A 167 -4.63 4.25 33.35
N LEU A 168 -3.62 3.85 34.12
CA LEU A 168 -3.38 2.47 34.50
C LEU A 168 -3.87 2.20 35.93
N ASP A 169 -4.97 1.47 36.03
CA ASP A 169 -5.56 1.01 37.30
C ASP A 169 -5.18 -0.44 37.61
N THR A 170 -5.45 -0.87 38.83
CA THR A 170 -5.29 -2.28 39.24
C THR A 170 -6.11 -3.19 38.33
N ASP A 171 -5.48 -4.21 37.75
CA ASP A 171 -6.21 -5.19 36.96
C ASP A 171 -7.05 -6.10 37.90
N PRO A 172 -8.38 -6.14 37.78
CA PRO A 172 -9.22 -6.98 38.62
C PRO A 172 -8.93 -8.49 38.46
N GLU A 173 -8.37 -8.91 37.31
CA GLU A 173 -8.00 -10.31 37.05
C GLU A 173 -6.58 -10.64 37.55
N CYS A 174 -5.77 -9.63 37.88
CA CYS A 174 -4.39 -9.79 38.35
C CYS A 174 -3.99 -8.64 39.31
N PRO A 175 -4.63 -8.52 40.49
CA PRO A 175 -4.52 -7.31 41.30
C PRO A 175 -3.10 -7.02 41.84
N THR A 176 -2.26 -8.04 41.94
CA THR A 176 -0.94 -7.96 42.57
C THR A 176 0.22 -7.84 41.57
N GLY A 177 -0.01 -8.07 40.28
CA GLY A 177 1.07 -8.20 39.29
C GLY A 177 0.93 -7.31 38.05
N ARG A 178 -0.27 -6.79 37.78
CA ARG A 178 -0.58 -6.12 36.51
C ARG A 178 -1.50 -4.93 36.72
N LYS A 179 -1.26 -3.87 35.97
CA LYS A 179 -2.19 -2.76 35.80
C LYS A 179 -2.76 -2.76 34.39
N ARG A 180 -3.99 -2.29 34.26
CA ARG A 180 -4.75 -2.26 33.02
C ARG A 180 -5.49 -0.93 32.92
N SER A 181 -5.49 -0.32 31.73
CA SER A 181 -6.31 0.85 31.49
C SER A 181 -7.76 0.50 31.25
N VAL A 182 -8.64 1.49 31.39
CA VAL A 182 -9.97 1.41 30.79
C VAL A 182 -9.85 1.25 29.27
N PRO A 183 -10.80 0.58 28.60
CA PRO A 183 -10.78 0.45 27.14
C PRO A 183 -10.93 1.81 26.47
N GLN A 184 -10.11 2.05 25.44
CA GLN A 184 -10.14 3.26 24.62
C GLN A 184 -10.28 2.90 23.15
N ASP A 185 -11.12 3.65 22.44
CA ASP A 185 -11.33 3.45 21.01
C ASP A 185 -10.42 4.41 20.23
N PHE A 186 -9.71 3.88 19.24
CA PHE A 186 -8.86 4.61 18.33
C PHE A 186 -9.38 4.43 16.90
N ILE A 187 -9.44 5.54 16.17
CA ILE A 187 -9.65 5.57 14.74
C ILE A 187 -8.29 5.45 14.08
N VAL A 188 -8.09 4.39 13.30
CA VAL A 188 -6.89 4.12 12.53
C VAL A 188 -7.18 4.42 11.07
N GLU A 189 -6.36 5.27 10.47
CA GLU A 189 -6.37 5.54 9.04
C GLU A 189 -4.94 5.40 8.48
N GLY A 190 -4.83 5.13 7.19
CA GLY A 190 -3.52 4.89 6.60
C GLY A 190 -3.52 4.90 5.09
N PHE A 191 -2.39 5.30 4.54
CA PHE A 191 -2.16 5.21 3.12
C PHE A 191 -0.69 4.91 2.82
N VAL A 192 -0.44 4.40 1.63
CA VAL A 192 0.90 4.31 1.06
C VAL A 192 0.86 4.53 -0.44
N GLN A 193 1.80 5.29 -0.95
CA GLN A 193 2.04 5.41 -2.38
C GLN A 193 3.15 4.44 -2.77
N LEU A 194 2.83 3.46 -3.61
CA LEU A 194 3.80 2.45 -4.06
C LEU A 194 4.60 2.94 -5.27
N PHE A 195 3.94 3.65 -6.19
CA PHE A 195 4.54 4.22 -7.39
C PHE A 195 4.13 5.69 -7.55
N ASP A 196 4.98 6.49 -8.19
CA ASP A 196 4.70 7.92 -8.38
C ASP A 196 3.43 8.18 -9.21
N ARG A 197 3.06 7.24 -10.09
CA ARG A 197 1.93 7.40 -11.03
C ARG A 197 0.65 6.68 -10.61
N SER A 198 0.67 5.86 -9.58
CA SER A 198 -0.47 5.02 -9.17
C SER A 198 -1.49 5.73 -8.27
N GLY A 199 -1.16 6.93 -7.79
CA GLY A 199 -1.83 7.54 -6.64
C GLY A 199 -1.59 6.75 -5.34
N PRO A 200 -2.03 7.28 -4.19
CA PRO A 200 -1.92 6.59 -2.92
C PRO A 200 -2.94 5.44 -2.84
N ALA A 201 -2.51 4.30 -2.34
CA ALA A 201 -3.38 3.24 -1.87
C ALA A 201 -3.87 3.64 -0.47
N VAL A 202 -5.18 3.89 -0.32
CA VAL A 202 -5.78 4.43 0.91
C VAL A 202 -6.73 3.42 1.53
N GLU A 203 -6.66 3.24 2.85
CA GLU A 203 -7.72 2.64 3.65
C GLU A 203 -8.43 3.75 4.43
N SER A 204 -9.76 3.71 4.45
CA SER A 204 -10.57 4.84 4.92
C SER A 204 -10.46 5.00 6.43
N LYS A 205 -11.09 4.12 7.23
CA LYS A 205 -11.04 4.12 8.70
C LYS A 205 -11.30 2.73 9.28
N VAL A 206 -10.54 2.39 10.31
CA VAL A 206 -10.77 1.22 11.15
C VAL A 206 -10.87 1.67 12.60
N VAL A 207 -11.91 1.24 13.32
CA VAL A 207 -12.03 1.52 14.76
C VAL A 207 -11.44 0.34 15.52
N PHE A 208 -10.43 0.61 16.32
CA PHE A 208 -9.72 -0.36 17.14
C PHE A 208 -9.84 0.01 18.62
N ARG A 209 -10.34 -0.92 19.43
CA ARG A 209 -10.32 -0.80 20.88
C ARG A 209 -8.98 -1.28 21.42
N LEU A 210 -8.45 -0.58 22.42
CA LEU A 210 -7.21 -0.92 23.12
C LEU A 210 -7.41 -0.77 24.62
N CYS A 211 -6.92 -1.72 25.42
CA CYS A 211 -6.49 -1.42 26.80
C CYS A 211 -4.98 -1.48 26.88
N LEU A 212 -4.36 -0.46 27.47
CA LEU A 212 -2.94 -0.51 27.81
C LEU A 212 -2.73 -1.44 29.01
N ILE A 213 -1.76 -2.33 28.92
CA ILE A 213 -1.33 -3.20 30.01
C ILE A 213 0.07 -2.76 30.44
N SER A 214 0.31 -2.64 31.76
CA SER A 214 1.57 -2.11 32.28
C SER A 214 2.77 -2.96 31.92
N ASN A 215 2.67 -4.27 32.11
CA ASN A 215 3.74 -5.23 31.92
C ASN A 215 3.16 -6.63 31.70
N TRP A 216 3.94 -7.47 31.02
CA TRP A 216 3.66 -8.89 30.99
C TRP A 216 3.88 -9.49 32.38
N VAL A 217 3.06 -10.48 32.73
CA VAL A 217 3.15 -11.25 33.97
C VAL A 217 3.08 -12.72 33.61
N ASN A 218 3.85 -13.55 34.30
CA ASN A 218 3.84 -14.99 34.06
C ASN A 218 2.41 -15.55 34.20
N PRO A 219 1.91 -16.33 33.20
CA PRO A 219 0.60 -16.96 33.25
C PRO A 219 0.34 -17.84 34.47
N SER A 220 1.39 -18.31 35.15
CA SER A 220 1.26 -19.06 36.41
C SER A 220 0.82 -18.19 37.60
N ALA A 221 1.12 -16.89 37.57
CA ALA A 221 0.77 -15.94 38.61
C ALA A 221 -0.54 -15.20 38.30
N CYS A 222 -0.81 -14.95 37.02
CA CYS A 222 -2.00 -14.24 36.57
C CYS A 222 -2.54 -14.83 35.27
N PRO A 223 -3.88 -14.90 35.08
CA PRO A 223 -4.46 -15.36 33.83
C PRO A 223 -3.92 -14.59 32.61
N TYR A 224 -3.73 -15.31 31.52
CA TYR A 224 -3.38 -14.70 30.24
C TYR A 224 -4.52 -13.77 29.81
N ILE A 225 -4.21 -12.53 29.42
CA ILE A 225 -5.22 -11.64 28.87
C ILE A 225 -5.49 -12.08 27.43
N THR A 226 -6.55 -12.84 27.24
CA THR A 226 -7.11 -13.09 25.92
C THR A 226 -7.89 -11.86 25.45
N ALA A 227 -7.18 -10.79 25.12
CA ALA A 227 -7.62 -9.65 24.32
C ALA A 227 -9.12 -9.21 24.43
N PRO A 228 -9.76 -9.10 25.62
CA PRO A 228 -11.18 -8.75 25.66
C PRO A 228 -11.44 -7.30 25.22
N CYS A 229 -10.40 -6.48 25.11
CA CYS A 229 -10.48 -5.11 24.64
C CYS A 229 -9.56 -4.78 23.47
N ASN A 230 -8.83 -5.73 22.88
CA ASN A 230 -7.94 -5.45 21.75
C ASN A 230 -8.57 -6.00 20.48
N VAL A 231 -9.60 -5.32 20.01
CA VAL A 231 -10.48 -5.82 18.96
C VAL A 231 -10.77 -4.72 17.94
N VAL A 232 -10.84 -5.11 16.68
CA VAL A 232 -11.39 -4.26 15.63
C VAL A 232 -12.90 -4.25 15.79
N LEU A 233 -13.46 -3.08 16.07
CA LEU A 233 -14.90 -2.90 16.29
C LEU A 233 -15.65 -2.70 14.97
N SER A 234 -15.05 -1.96 14.04
CA SER A 234 -15.66 -1.68 12.75
C SER A 234 -14.61 -1.32 11.70
N ARG A 235 -14.99 -1.53 10.43
CA ARG A 235 -14.29 -1.06 9.24
C ARG A 235 -15.30 -0.24 8.44
N SER A 236 -14.97 0.99 8.05
CA SER A 236 -15.80 1.70 7.09
C SER A 236 -15.59 1.07 5.71
N ASN A 237 -16.67 0.54 5.13
CA ASN A 237 -16.70 0.09 3.74
C ASN A 237 -16.72 1.28 2.78
#